data_AF-G7W430-F1
#
_entry.id   AF-G7W430-F1
#
_cell.length_a   1.000
_cell.length_b   1.000
_cell.length_c   1.000
_cell.angle_alpha   90.00
_cell.angle_beta   90.00
_cell.angle_gamma   90.00
#
_symmetry.space_group_name_H-M   'P 1'
#
loop_
_entity.id
_entity.type
_entity.pdbx_description
1 polymer ?
#
loop_
_entity_poly.entity_id
_entity_poly.type
_entity_poly.pdbx_seq_one_letter_code
_entity_poly.pdbx_strand_id
1 'polypeptide(L)'
;MNKAGIQRLEVLSFIQENYVKKGEELQNDVFTGSSFDIDVMKYSARIYKKIGNLRGSCPQGSFILSEEDDSPMLLTIFHSALVKKTEQQLYSLGTDITQERLSDWLQKGMIYRKTEYLNDGKTMKRIVYVMGYLLYSMQREKYGAELEEMLERLKGGISQTETLLNQLADVRSEDNYQGVTLNRLYKNIEKIRAALTVGYREQAFQPVSAALGMRWRESRVSKYIHFVLAVATVRIEHEQFDWKQIGAAYYGQIGGSKAFDMEKKDFLGKLEEDLGMPLHFIGLVSLGAVTPILFAGELAGSSGLYYPAGFMHATTDLTVFEMEFSTPCRVIWLVENRALLTRMCVDSFFLRSSGSLVIGLDGQIRSGHRKLIQDVMGNSPSITQVLVWCDTDHSGGVIAAHVRELLRPFQQVKVKWLLSEPMNRQVGTYSTWEQYEQALQQVLLEGRLMEQEEFLGGAELWKTWING
;
A
#
# COMPACT_ATOMS: atom_id res chain seq x y z
N MET A 1 -30.68 16.19 38.71
CA MET A 1 -31.58 16.12 37.54
C MET A 1 -31.98 14.67 37.30
N ASN A 2 -33.24 14.39 36.97
CA ASN A 2 -33.72 13.03 36.68
C ASN A 2 -33.17 12.55 35.32
N LYS A 3 -32.81 11.27 35.18
CA LYS A 3 -32.23 10.67 33.95
C LYS A 3 -33.08 10.95 32.70
N ALA A 4 -34.40 10.95 32.83
CA ALA A 4 -35.33 11.27 31.74
C ALA A 4 -35.22 12.71 31.23
N GLY A 5 -34.81 13.66 32.08
CA GLY A 5 -34.58 15.05 31.68
C GLY A 5 -33.30 15.24 30.87
N ILE A 6 -32.26 14.45 31.17
CA ILE A 6 -30.98 14.47 30.45
C ILE A 6 -31.16 13.91 29.03
N GLN A 7 -31.83 12.76 28.91
CA GLN A 7 -32.10 12.14 27.60
C GLN A 7 -32.93 13.03 26.66
N ARG A 8 -33.89 13.79 27.20
CA ARG A 8 -34.67 14.75 26.40
C ARG A 8 -33.79 15.87 25.85
N LEU A 9 -32.87 16.40 26.66
CA LEU A 9 -31.92 17.42 26.23
C LEU A 9 -30.97 16.88 25.15
N GLU A 10 -30.49 15.64 25.29
CA GLU A 10 -29.64 14.98 24.30
C GLU A 10 -30.34 14.78 22.96
N VAL A 11 -31.61 14.34 22.98
CA VAL A 11 -32.45 14.21 21.77
C VAL A 11 -32.66 15.56 21.10
N LEU A 12 -32.97 16.61 21.87
CA LEU A 12 -33.13 17.96 21.34
C LEU A 12 -31.82 18.49 20.73
N SER A 13 -30.67 18.30 21.40
CA SER A 13 -29.36 18.68 20.86
C SER A 13 -29.06 17.95 19.55
N PHE A 14 -29.28 16.64 19.51
CA PHE A 14 -29.11 15.83 18.30
C PHE A 14 -29.96 16.34 17.13
N ILE A 15 -31.24 16.63 17.39
CA ILE A 15 -32.15 17.16 16.37
C ILE A 15 -31.68 18.54 15.89
N GLN A 16 -31.31 19.41 16.82
CA GLN A 16 -30.83 20.76 16.52
C GLN A 16 -29.55 20.72 15.65
N GLU A 17 -28.61 19.84 15.96
CA GLU A 17 -27.33 19.71 15.24
C GLU A 17 -27.50 19.09 13.84
N ASN A 18 -28.36 18.09 13.70
CA ASN A 18 -28.41 17.28 12.46
C ASN A 18 -29.58 17.63 11.53
N TYR A 19 -30.65 18.24 12.04
CA TYR A 19 -31.89 18.43 11.28
C TYR A 19 -32.39 19.87 11.14
N VAL A 20 -31.80 20.81 11.87
CA VAL A 20 -32.14 22.23 11.85
C VAL A 20 -31.04 23.02 11.12
N LYS A 21 -31.42 23.81 10.12
CA LYS A 21 -30.46 24.62 9.33
C LYS A 21 -30.33 26.04 9.88
N LYS A 22 -29.34 26.78 9.39
CA LYS A 22 -29.17 28.21 9.70
C LYS A 22 -30.45 29.00 9.37
N GLY A 23 -30.98 29.70 10.37
CA GLY A 23 -32.25 30.43 10.27
C GLY A 23 -33.50 29.58 10.49
N GLU A 24 -33.35 28.36 11.00
CA GLU A 24 -34.43 27.50 11.46
C GLU A 24 -34.34 27.31 12.98
N GLU A 25 -35.48 27.14 13.66
CA GLU A 25 -35.56 26.89 15.10
C GLU A 25 -36.62 25.83 15.41
N LEU A 26 -36.45 25.13 16.52
CA LEU A 26 -37.43 24.18 17.04
C LEU A 26 -38.48 24.91 17.87
N GLN A 27 -39.75 24.57 17.67
CA GLN A 27 -40.88 25.06 18.47
C GLN A 27 -41.84 23.94 18.82
N ASN A 28 -42.68 24.18 19.83
CA ASN A 28 -43.66 23.22 20.33
C ASN A 28 -42.98 21.88 20.67
N ASP A 29 -41.95 21.91 21.54
CA ASP A 29 -41.24 20.74 22.04
C ASP A 29 -42.08 19.93 23.04
N VAL A 30 -43.27 19.51 22.60
CA VAL A 30 -44.24 18.80 23.41
C VAL A 30 -43.82 17.33 23.50
N PHE A 31 -43.25 16.96 24.63
CA PHE A 31 -43.00 15.56 25.00
C PHE A 31 -44.23 14.98 25.72
N THR A 32 -44.85 13.98 25.12
CA THR A 32 -45.96 13.22 25.72
C THR A 32 -45.46 11.84 26.13
N GLY A 33 -45.06 11.69 27.39
CA GLY A 33 -44.40 10.48 27.88
C GLY A 33 -42.98 10.33 27.30
N SER A 34 -42.75 9.26 26.53
CA SER A 34 -41.54 9.05 25.72
C SER A 34 -41.64 9.71 24.35
N SER A 35 -42.83 9.89 23.79
CA SER A 35 -43.01 10.40 22.43
C SER A 35 -42.85 11.92 22.35
N PHE A 36 -42.39 12.42 21.21
CA PHE A 36 -42.31 13.84 20.92
C PHE A 36 -42.87 14.18 19.54
N ASP A 37 -43.35 15.41 19.42
CA ASP A 37 -43.84 16.01 18.18
C ASP A 37 -43.32 17.46 18.12
N ILE A 38 -42.24 17.70 17.37
CA ILE A 38 -41.51 18.98 17.38
C ILE A 38 -41.64 19.67 16.03
N ASP A 39 -42.02 20.95 16.05
CA ASP A 39 -42.13 21.75 14.85
C ASP A 39 -40.80 22.41 14.49
N VAL A 40 -40.50 22.44 13.18
CA VAL A 40 -39.35 23.18 12.64
C VAL A 40 -39.86 24.44 11.96
N MET A 41 -39.45 25.58 12.48
CA MET A 41 -39.84 26.92 12.03
C MET A 41 -38.69 27.58 11.29
N LYS A 42 -38.98 28.37 10.26
CA LYS A 42 -37.98 29.18 9.55
C LYS A 42 -38.17 30.66 9.86
N TYR A 43 -37.08 31.31 10.24
CA TYR A 43 -36.97 32.73 10.54
C TYR A 43 -36.13 33.46 9.49
N SER A 44 -36.68 34.53 8.96
CA SER A 44 -35.94 35.55 8.23
C SER A 44 -36.56 36.91 8.48
N ALA A 45 -35.89 37.99 8.06
CA ALA A 45 -36.40 39.36 8.18
C ALA A 45 -37.81 39.58 7.59
N ARG A 46 -38.34 38.64 6.79
CA ARG A 46 -39.66 38.73 6.16
C ARG A 46 -40.53 37.48 6.33
N ILE A 47 -40.04 36.41 6.96
CA ILE A 47 -40.72 35.10 6.95
C ILE A 47 -40.63 34.48 8.35
N TYR A 48 -41.79 34.16 8.91
CA TYR A 48 -41.95 33.30 10.08
C TYR A 48 -42.98 32.22 9.74
N LYS A 49 -42.52 30.99 9.51
CA LYS A 49 -43.42 29.90 9.10
C LYS A 49 -42.94 28.51 9.49
N LYS A 50 -43.89 27.59 9.67
CA LYS A 50 -43.66 26.16 9.83
C LYS A 50 -43.20 25.56 8.50
N ILE A 51 -42.05 24.91 8.51
CA ILE A 51 -41.46 24.27 7.32
C ILE A 51 -41.43 22.75 7.42
N GLY A 52 -41.54 22.23 8.63
CA GLY A 52 -41.58 20.80 8.87
C GLY A 52 -41.98 20.45 10.29
N ASN A 53 -42.01 19.15 10.53
CA ASN A 53 -42.34 18.56 11.81
C ASN A 53 -41.56 17.24 11.97
N LEU A 54 -41.05 16.98 13.16
CA LEU A 54 -40.31 15.78 13.53
C LEU A 54 -41.05 15.03 14.63
N ARG A 55 -41.36 13.76 14.37
CA ARG A 55 -42.02 12.86 15.31
C ARG A 55 -41.13 11.67 15.61
N GLY A 56 -41.08 11.30 16.87
CA GLY A 56 -40.32 10.16 17.35
C GLY A 56 -40.54 9.90 18.82
N SER A 57 -39.67 9.09 19.40
CA SER A 57 -39.69 8.73 20.80
C SER A 57 -38.30 8.89 21.41
N CYS A 58 -38.27 9.34 22.65
CA CYS A 58 -37.10 9.33 23.51
C CYS A 58 -36.90 7.92 24.07
N PRO A 59 -35.68 7.37 23.97
CA PRO A 59 -35.37 6.08 24.57
C PRO A 59 -35.57 6.14 26.10
N GLN A 60 -36.37 5.26 26.71
CA GLN A 60 -36.54 5.19 28.18
C GLN A 60 -35.73 4.03 28.79
N GLY A 61 -34.77 4.35 29.66
CA GLY A 61 -34.05 3.34 30.47
C GLY A 61 -32.95 2.56 29.73
N SER A 62 -32.28 1.64 30.44
CA SER A 62 -31.25 0.75 29.89
C SER A 62 -31.89 -0.25 28.93
N PHE A 63 -31.58 -0.13 27.64
CA PHE A 63 -32.11 -1.00 26.60
C PHE A 63 -31.51 -2.39 26.76
N ILE A 64 -32.34 -3.35 27.15
CA ILE A 64 -32.06 -4.76 26.90
C ILE A 64 -32.45 -4.98 25.45
N LEU A 65 -31.45 -5.19 24.58
CA LEU A 65 -31.67 -5.59 23.20
C LEU A 65 -32.52 -6.86 23.20
N SER A 66 -33.65 -6.84 22.50
CA SER A 66 -34.45 -8.03 22.22
C SER A 66 -33.63 -9.02 21.37
N GLU A 67 -34.03 -10.30 21.36
CA GLU A 67 -33.38 -11.36 20.54
C GLU A 67 -33.33 -11.04 19.04
N GLU A 68 -34.17 -10.11 18.55
CA GLU A 68 -34.06 -9.48 17.23
C GLU A 68 -33.47 -8.06 17.38
N ASP A 69 -32.15 -7.92 17.19
CA ASP A 69 -31.46 -6.62 17.12
C ASP A 69 -31.42 -6.13 15.66
N ASP A 70 -32.34 -5.23 15.29
CA ASP A 70 -32.41 -4.62 13.96
C ASP A 70 -31.34 -3.54 13.73
N SER A 71 -30.55 -3.19 14.75
CA SER A 71 -29.58 -2.10 14.69
C SER A 71 -28.54 -2.25 13.56
N PRO A 72 -27.95 -3.44 13.29
CA PRO A 72 -27.00 -3.61 12.19
C PRO A 72 -27.59 -3.33 10.80
N MET A 73 -28.84 -3.75 10.58
CA MET A 73 -29.56 -3.47 9.33
C MET A 73 -29.84 -1.96 9.21
N LEU A 74 -30.34 -1.34 10.29
CA LEU A 74 -30.67 0.08 10.30
C LEU A 74 -29.43 0.97 10.12
N LEU A 75 -28.27 0.61 10.67
CA LEU A 75 -27.00 1.31 10.44
C LEU A 75 -26.52 1.18 8.99
N THR A 76 -26.92 0.13 8.28
CA THR A 76 -26.64 -0.02 6.84
C THR A 76 -27.57 0.86 5.99
N ILE A 77 -28.86 0.90 6.34
CA ILE A 77 -29.88 1.71 5.63
C ILE A 77 -29.64 3.21 5.87
N PHE A 78 -29.41 3.59 7.13
CA PHE A 78 -29.12 4.94 7.59
C PHE A 78 -27.66 5.03 8.04
N HIS A 79 -26.73 5.02 7.08
CA HIS A 79 -25.29 5.15 7.37
C HIS A 79 -24.87 6.56 7.85
N SER A 80 -25.78 7.54 7.83
CA SER A 80 -25.57 8.85 8.45
C SER A 80 -26.89 9.53 8.77
N ALA A 81 -26.85 10.53 9.67
CA ALA A 81 -28.03 11.33 10.01
C ALA A 81 -28.65 12.07 8.80
N LEU A 82 -27.88 12.27 7.72
CA LEU A 82 -28.33 12.97 6.51
C LEU A 82 -29.19 12.08 5.58
N VAL A 83 -29.15 10.77 5.77
CA VAL A 83 -29.91 9.83 4.92
C VAL A 83 -31.40 9.98 5.20
N LYS A 84 -32.17 10.14 4.11
CA LYS A 84 -33.63 10.23 4.13
C LYS A 84 -34.22 9.10 3.29
N LYS A 85 -35.18 8.38 3.84
CA LYS A 85 -35.91 7.32 3.11
C LYS A 85 -37.41 7.56 3.16
N THR A 86 -38.10 7.43 2.04
CA THR A 86 -39.57 7.36 2.07
C THR A 86 -40.02 5.98 2.52
N GLU A 87 -41.29 5.86 2.92
CA GLU A 87 -41.89 4.58 3.30
C GLU A 87 -41.77 3.54 2.19
N GLN A 88 -42.09 3.92 0.95
CA GLN A 88 -41.95 3.05 -0.24
C GLN A 88 -40.51 2.58 -0.44
N GLN A 89 -39.52 3.45 -0.19
CA GLN A 89 -38.12 3.07 -0.29
C GLN A 89 -37.73 2.06 0.79
N LEU A 90 -38.24 2.19 2.01
CA LEU A 90 -37.98 1.22 3.07
C LEU A 90 -38.59 -0.14 2.74
N TYR A 91 -39.84 -0.19 2.28
CA TYR A 91 -40.48 -1.45 1.88
C TYR A 91 -39.81 -2.11 0.66
N SER A 92 -39.15 -1.33 -0.21
CA SER A 92 -38.41 -1.87 -1.34
C SER A 92 -37.05 -2.50 -0.99
N LEU A 93 -36.53 -2.28 0.23
CA LEU A 93 -35.21 -2.75 0.65
C LEU A 93 -35.21 -4.18 1.24
N GLY A 94 -36.38 -4.79 1.46
CA GLY A 94 -36.49 -6.17 1.92
C GLY A 94 -37.93 -6.58 2.23
N THR A 95 -38.23 -7.88 2.15
CA THR A 95 -39.55 -8.46 2.44
C THR A 95 -39.99 -8.36 3.89
N ASP A 96 -39.05 -8.08 4.80
CA ASP A 96 -39.27 -8.19 6.24
C ASP A 96 -39.46 -6.83 6.93
N ILE A 97 -39.48 -5.73 6.16
CA ILE A 97 -39.79 -4.39 6.69
C ILE A 97 -41.30 -4.18 6.58
N THR A 98 -42.02 -4.44 7.66
CA THR A 98 -43.46 -4.24 7.76
C THR A 98 -43.80 -2.90 8.41
N GLN A 99 -45.05 -2.46 8.28
CA GLN A 99 -45.55 -1.27 8.98
C GLN A 99 -45.44 -1.40 10.51
N GLU A 100 -45.59 -2.62 11.04
CA GLU A 100 -45.43 -2.91 12.48
C GLU A 100 -43.98 -2.70 12.93
N ARG A 101 -43.00 -3.22 12.18
CA ARG A 101 -41.57 -2.98 12.44
C ARG A 101 -41.19 -1.51 12.33
N LEU A 102 -41.74 -0.80 11.35
CA LEU A 102 -41.52 0.64 11.21
C LEU A 102 -42.08 1.43 12.41
N SER A 103 -43.23 1.01 12.94
CA SER A 103 -43.82 1.59 14.15
C SER A 103 -42.95 1.31 15.38
N ASP A 104 -42.45 0.07 15.52
CA ASP A 104 -41.53 -0.32 16.58
C ASP A 104 -40.24 0.52 16.57
N TRP A 105 -39.61 0.71 15.40
CA TRP A 105 -38.41 1.54 15.28
C TRP A 105 -38.65 3.00 15.67
N LEU A 106 -39.82 3.56 15.35
CA LEU A 106 -40.23 4.91 15.78
C LEU A 106 -40.44 4.98 17.30
N GLN A 107 -41.07 3.97 17.90
CA GLN A 107 -41.33 3.89 19.34
C GLN A 107 -40.06 3.71 20.16
N LYS A 108 -39.10 2.93 19.64
CA LYS A 108 -37.76 2.76 20.22
C LYS A 108 -36.87 4.00 20.04
N GLY A 109 -37.24 4.92 19.15
CA GLY A 109 -36.43 6.10 18.84
C GLY A 109 -35.20 5.80 17.96
N MET A 110 -35.22 4.66 17.24
CA MET A 110 -34.17 4.27 16.28
C MET A 110 -34.26 5.09 14.99
N ILE A 111 -35.46 5.48 14.58
CA ILE A 111 -35.71 6.38 13.46
C ILE A 111 -36.69 7.48 13.88
N TYR A 112 -36.66 8.61 13.18
CA TYR A 112 -37.66 9.68 13.31
C TYR A 112 -38.40 9.89 12.01
N ARG A 113 -39.69 10.24 12.12
CA ARG A 113 -40.52 10.64 11.00
C ARG A 113 -40.43 12.15 10.81
N LYS A 114 -39.89 12.59 9.68
CA LYS A 114 -39.80 13.99 9.27
C LYS A 114 -40.85 14.31 8.21
N THR A 115 -41.77 15.21 8.55
CA THR A 115 -42.73 15.79 7.62
C THR A 115 -42.17 17.11 7.10
N GLU A 116 -42.11 17.29 5.78
CA GLU A 116 -41.76 18.56 5.14
C GLU A 116 -43.04 19.17 4.54
N TYR A 117 -43.28 20.47 4.79
CA TYR A 117 -44.44 21.19 4.27
C TYR A 117 -44.11 22.00 3.01
N LEU A 118 -45.14 22.34 2.25
CA LEU A 118 -45.08 23.33 1.17
C LEU A 118 -44.96 24.75 1.74
N ASN A 119 -44.87 25.73 0.85
CA ASN A 119 -44.64 27.13 1.22
C ASN A 119 -45.73 27.73 2.11
N ASP A 120 -46.92 27.12 2.13
CA ASP A 120 -48.08 27.48 2.95
C ASP A 120 -47.99 27.02 4.40
N GLY A 121 -46.98 26.20 4.75
CA GLY A 121 -46.75 25.67 6.09
C GLY A 121 -47.84 24.71 6.61
N LYS A 122 -48.76 24.29 5.74
CA LYS A 122 -49.90 23.42 6.09
C LYS A 122 -49.98 22.20 5.18
N THR A 123 -49.81 22.39 3.87
CA THR A 123 -49.91 21.29 2.92
C THR A 123 -48.63 20.45 2.97
N MET A 124 -48.80 19.17 3.20
CA MET A 124 -47.71 18.22 3.28
C MET A 124 -47.04 18.08 1.90
N LYS A 125 -45.73 18.31 1.85
CA LYS A 125 -44.92 18.09 0.64
C LYS A 125 -44.49 16.64 0.54
N ARG A 126 -43.91 16.10 1.61
CA ARG A 126 -43.50 14.69 1.71
C ARG A 126 -43.23 14.28 3.16
N ILE A 127 -43.27 12.97 3.39
CA ILE A 127 -42.83 12.33 4.63
C ILE A 127 -41.58 11.51 4.31
N VAL A 128 -40.56 11.64 5.16
CA VAL A 128 -39.35 10.82 5.12
C VAL A 128 -39.00 10.34 6.52
N TYR A 129 -38.34 9.20 6.59
CA TYR A 129 -37.71 8.67 7.79
C TYR A 129 -36.23 9.01 7.78
N VAL A 130 -35.72 9.34 8.96
CA VAL A 130 -34.31 9.70 9.20
C VAL A 130 -33.82 8.96 10.45
N MET A 131 -32.51 8.95 10.65
CA MET A 131 -31.88 8.38 11.84
C MET A 131 -32.42 9.02 13.13
N GLY A 132 -32.78 8.19 14.10
CA GLY A 132 -33.15 8.61 15.45
C GLY A 132 -31.93 8.70 16.37
N TYR A 133 -32.10 9.32 17.53
CA TYR A 133 -31.00 9.52 18.48
C TYR A 133 -30.39 8.21 18.97
N LEU A 134 -31.21 7.17 19.20
CA LEU A 134 -30.72 5.87 19.66
C LEU A 134 -29.78 5.23 18.63
N LEU A 135 -30.17 5.25 17.36
CA LEU A 135 -29.36 4.70 16.28
C LEU A 135 -28.08 5.52 16.07
N TYR A 136 -28.17 6.85 16.23
CA TYR A 136 -27.02 7.75 16.18
C TYR A 136 -26.04 7.52 17.33
N SER A 137 -26.52 7.32 18.57
CA SER A 137 -25.65 7.03 19.71
C SER A 137 -24.94 5.68 19.55
N MET A 138 -25.66 4.64 19.11
CA MET A 138 -25.08 3.33 18.79
C MET A 138 -24.04 3.42 17.67
N GLN A 139 -24.31 4.22 16.64
CA GLN A 139 -23.35 4.47 15.56
C GLN A 139 -22.06 5.13 16.11
N ARG A 140 -22.20 6.13 16.98
CA ARG A 140 -21.05 6.81 17.60
C ARG A 140 -20.26 5.90 18.52
N GLU A 141 -20.93 5.09 19.33
CA GLU A 141 -20.28 4.10 20.20
C GLU A 141 -19.49 3.08 19.37
N LYS A 142 -20.08 2.58 18.27
CA LYS A 142 -19.39 1.67 17.35
C LYS A 142 -18.16 2.31 16.73
N TYR A 143 -18.28 3.53 16.18
CA TYR A 143 -17.13 4.24 15.63
C TYR A 143 -16.08 4.56 16.69
N GLY A 144 -16.49 4.89 17.92
CA GLY A 144 -15.59 5.12 19.04
C GLY A 144 -14.81 3.86 19.41
N ALA A 145 -15.49 2.71 19.50
CA ALA A 145 -14.87 1.42 19.78
C ALA A 145 -13.91 0.98 18.67
N GLU A 146 -14.29 1.14 17.39
CA GLU A 146 -13.42 0.84 16.24
C GLU A 146 -12.16 1.72 16.24
N LEU A 147 -12.32 3.02 16.57
CA LEU A 147 -11.20 3.95 16.69
C LEU A 147 -10.28 3.59 17.87
N GLU A 148 -10.85 3.27 19.03
CA GLU A 148 -10.11 2.86 20.22
C GLU A 148 -9.33 1.56 19.97
N GLU A 149 -9.96 0.56 19.35
CA GLU A 149 -9.30 -0.68 18.94
C GLU A 149 -8.16 -0.42 17.96
N MET A 150 -8.35 0.48 16.98
CA MET A 150 -7.27 0.89 16.07
C MET A 150 -6.12 1.57 16.82
N LEU A 151 -6.41 2.49 17.73
CA LEU A 151 -5.40 3.20 18.51
C LEU A 151 -4.61 2.25 19.41
N GLU A 152 -5.26 1.28 20.05
CA GLU A 152 -4.57 0.25 20.82
C GLU A 152 -3.71 -0.67 19.94
N ARG A 153 -4.17 -1.03 18.74
CA ARG A 153 -3.33 -1.77 17.75
C ARG A 153 -2.08 -0.97 17.36
N LEU A 154 -2.23 0.32 17.09
CA LEU A 154 -1.10 1.20 16.73
C LEU A 154 -0.11 1.33 17.89
N LYS A 155 -0.61 1.59 19.11
CA LYS A 155 0.18 1.72 20.32
C LYS A 155 0.91 0.42 20.68
N GLY A 156 0.24 -0.72 20.57
CA GLY A 156 0.86 -2.04 20.73
C GLY A 156 1.99 -2.26 19.74
N GLY A 157 1.77 -1.91 18.47
CA GLY A 157 2.82 -1.95 17.44
C GLY A 157 4.02 -1.06 17.76
N ILE A 158 3.80 0.17 18.24
CA ILE A 158 4.87 1.09 18.65
C ILE A 158 5.71 0.45 19.77
N SER A 159 5.07 -0.06 20.84
CA SER A 159 5.78 -0.69 21.96
C SER A 159 6.56 -1.93 21.54
N GLN A 160 6.01 -2.76 20.65
CA GLN A 160 6.70 -3.92 20.10
C GLN A 160 7.93 -3.51 19.27
N THR A 161 7.79 -2.52 18.39
CA THR A 161 8.93 -2.02 17.59
C THR A 161 10.03 -1.45 18.48
N GLU A 162 9.69 -0.72 19.55
CA GLU A 162 10.66 -0.18 20.49
C GLU A 162 11.44 -1.29 21.21
N THR A 163 10.73 -2.33 21.67
CA THR A 163 11.35 -3.50 22.29
C THR A 163 12.34 -4.18 21.33
N LEU A 164 11.93 -4.42 20.08
CA LEU A 164 12.77 -5.06 19.07
C LEU A 164 13.97 -4.21 18.68
N LEU A 165 13.82 -2.88 18.59
CA LEU A 165 14.94 -1.98 18.29
C LEU A 165 16.00 -2.03 19.38
N ASN A 166 15.60 -2.05 20.65
CA ASN A 166 16.54 -2.18 21.77
C ASN A 166 17.28 -3.52 21.70
N GLN A 167 16.57 -4.62 21.47
CA GLN A 167 17.17 -5.96 21.36
C GLN A 167 18.11 -6.09 20.14
N LEU A 168 17.74 -5.51 19.00
CA LEU A 168 18.58 -5.53 17.80
C LEU A 168 19.83 -4.67 17.94
N ALA A 169 19.78 -3.59 18.73
CA ALA A 169 20.95 -2.76 18.99
C ALA A 169 22.08 -3.58 19.65
N ASP A 170 21.73 -4.49 20.55
CA ASP A 170 22.69 -5.35 21.27
C ASP A 170 23.36 -6.41 20.38
N VAL A 171 22.72 -6.80 19.27
CA VAL A 171 23.20 -7.84 18.35
C VAL A 171 24.00 -7.24 17.17
N ARG A 172 24.03 -5.91 17.04
CA ARG A 172 24.76 -5.22 15.97
C ARG A 172 26.25 -5.11 16.31
N SER A 173 27.09 -5.59 15.39
CA SER A 173 28.53 -5.27 15.36
C SER A 173 28.80 -4.39 14.14
N GLU A 174 29.51 -3.27 14.29
CA GLU A 174 29.84 -2.38 13.17
C GLU A 174 30.90 -2.96 12.21
N ASP A 175 31.61 -4.01 12.64
CA ASP A 175 32.81 -4.52 11.96
C ASP A 175 32.56 -5.77 11.10
N ASN A 176 31.34 -6.31 11.09
CA ASN A 176 30.98 -7.57 10.45
C ASN A 176 29.85 -7.38 9.42
N TYR A 177 29.95 -8.07 8.29
CA TYR A 177 28.93 -8.18 7.25
C TYR A 177 27.49 -8.45 7.78
N GLN A 178 27.34 -9.36 8.75
CA GLN A 178 26.06 -9.61 9.44
C GLN A 178 25.52 -8.39 10.19
N GLY A 179 26.41 -7.52 10.68
CA GLY A 179 26.02 -6.26 11.29
C GLY A 179 25.43 -5.28 10.28
N VAL A 180 25.93 -5.27 9.05
CA VAL A 180 25.38 -4.46 7.95
C VAL A 180 23.97 -4.95 7.58
N THR A 181 23.76 -6.27 7.49
CA THR A 181 22.44 -6.84 7.16
C THR A 181 21.42 -6.60 8.27
N LEU A 182 21.82 -6.80 9.53
CA LEU A 182 20.98 -6.48 10.70
C LEU A 182 20.66 -4.98 10.83
N ASN A 183 21.58 -4.10 10.44
CA ASN A 183 21.33 -2.66 10.41
C ASN A 183 20.21 -2.28 9.41
N ARG A 184 20.10 -2.99 8.27
CA ARG A 184 18.99 -2.78 7.33
C ARG A 184 17.65 -3.20 7.94
N LEU A 185 17.61 -4.34 8.63
CA LEU A 185 16.42 -4.77 9.36
C LEU A 185 16.03 -3.78 10.46
N TYR A 186 17.02 -3.32 11.24
CA TYR A 186 16.85 -2.30 12.27
C TYR A 186 16.25 -1.00 11.68
N LYS A 187 16.82 -0.47 10.61
CA LYS A 187 16.30 0.74 9.93
C LYS A 187 14.88 0.54 9.40
N ASN A 188 14.55 -0.65 8.90
CA ASN A 188 13.19 -0.95 8.46
C ASN A 188 12.19 -0.95 9.63
N ILE A 189 12.58 -1.48 10.79
CA ILE A 189 11.74 -1.43 12.01
C ILE A 189 11.60 0.02 12.50
N GLU A 190 12.64 0.84 12.42
CA GLU A 190 12.55 2.28 12.74
C GLU A 190 11.55 2.99 11.82
N LYS A 191 11.58 2.69 10.51
CA LYS A 191 10.61 3.21 9.53
C LYS A 191 9.18 2.81 9.89
N ILE A 192 8.96 1.55 10.28
CA ILE A 192 7.65 1.07 10.74
C ILE A 192 7.21 1.81 12.01
N ARG A 193 8.08 1.94 13.01
CA ARG A 193 7.79 2.68 14.25
C ARG A 193 7.40 4.12 13.98
N ALA A 194 8.15 4.81 13.13
CA ALA A 194 7.85 6.18 12.75
C ALA A 194 6.48 6.29 12.08
N ALA A 195 6.17 5.38 11.15
CA ALA A 195 4.88 5.32 10.48
C ALA A 195 3.72 5.10 11.48
N LEU A 196 3.87 4.13 12.40
CA LEU A 196 2.88 3.86 13.45
C LEU A 196 2.67 5.05 14.39
N THR A 197 3.75 5.76 14.75
CA THR A 197 3.70 6.94 15.61
C THR A 197 2.91 8.09 14.96
N VAL A 198 3.11 8.30 13.65
CA VAL A 198 2.32 9.27 12.87
C VAL A 198 0.86 8.84 12.84
N GLY A 199 0.57 7.58 12.53
CA GLY A 199 -0.80 7.07 12.52
C GLY A 199 -1.52 7.21 13.87
N TYR A 200 -0.81 6.96 14.98
CA TYR A 200 -1.37 7.13 16.32
C TYR A 200 -1.68 8.61 16.63
N ARG A 201 -0.77 9.53 16.28
CA ARG A 201 -0.97 10.97 16.47
C ARG A 201 -2.14 11.50 15.63
N GLU A 202 -2.25 11.05 14.38
CA GLU A 202 -3.30 11.47 13.46
C GLU A 202 -4.61 10.72 13.65
N GLN A 203 -4.64 9.72 14.56
CA GLN A 203 -5.78 8.84 14.80
C GLN A 203 -6.30 8.20 13.50
N ALA A 204 -5.38 7.76 12.66
CA ALA A 204 -5.66 7.23 11.33
C ALA A 204 -4.63 6.17 10.91
N PHE A 205 -5.07 5.16 10.15
CA PHE A 205 -4.18 4.11 9.66
C PHE A 205 -3.61 4.41 8.26
N GLN A 206 -4.25 5.30 7.49
CA GLN A 206 -3.81 5.71 6.14
C GLN A 206 -2.35 6.20 6.09
N PRO A 207 -1.84 6.99 7.05
CA PRO A 207 -0.45 7.43 7.06
C PRO A 207 0.54 6.26 7.14
N VAL A 208 0.18 5.19 7.84
CA VAL A 208 1.02 3.98 7.96
C VAL A 208 1.18 3.31 6.60
N SER A 209 0.07 3.11 5.88
CA SER A 209 0.08 2.51 4.55
C SER A 209 0.89 3.34 3.56
N ALA A 210 0.73 4.66 3.59
CA ALA A 210 1.44 5.59 2.72
C ALA A 210 2.96 5.58 2.96
N ALA A 211 3.38 5.64 4.23
CA ALA A 211 4.80 5.64 4.61
C ALA A 211 5.53 4.34 4.21
N LEU A 212 4.81 3.22 4.19
CA LEU A 212 5.34 1.93 3.77
C LEU A 212 5.19 1.67 2.25
N GLY A 213 4.66 2.63 1.49
CA GLY A 213 4.49 2.52 0.04
C GLY A 213 3.48 1.44 -0.38
N MET A 214 2.55 1.08 0.51
CA MET A 214 1.60 0.00 0.28
C MET A 214 0.24 0.53 -0.16
N ARG A 215 -0.37 -0.13 -1.15
CA ARG A 215 -1.77 0.10 -1.57
C ARG A 215 -2.73 -0.98 -1.05
N TRP A 216 -2.36 -1.63 0.05
CA TRP A 216 -3.11 -2.73 0.64
C TRP A 216 -4.21 -2.21 1.58
N ARG A 217 -5.23 -3.04 1.82
CA ARG A 217 -6.24 -2.76 2.85
C ARG A 217 -5.57 -2.77 4.23
N GLU A 218 -6.12 -2.01 5.18
CA GLU A 218 -5.60 -1.89 6.56
C GLU A 218 -5.28 -3.25 7.18
N SER A 219 -6.20 -4.23 7.08
CA SER A 219 -6.00 -5.58 7.64
C SER A 219 -4.76 -6.27 7.08
N ARG A 220 -4.46 -6.10 5.79
CA ARG A 220 -3.29 -6.68 5.14
C ARG A 220 -2.01 -5.92 5.48
N VAL A 221 -2.07 -4.59 5.59
CA VAL A 221 -0.94 -3.76 6.05
C VAL A 221 -0.58 -4.11 7.50
N SER A 222 -1.56 -4.20 8.39
CA SER A 222 -1.38 -4.64 9.78
C SER A 222 -0.76 -6.03 9.82
N LYS A 223 -1.26 -6.98 9.02
CA LYS A 223 -0.69 -8.33 8.92
C LYS A 223 0.75 -8.35 8.41
N TYR A 224 1.11 -7.46 7.49
CA TYR A 224 2.50 -7.30 7.02
C TYR A 224 3.40 -6.75 8.12
N ILE A 225 2.93 -5.77 8.90
CA ILE A 225 3.67 -5.26 10.06
C ILE A 225 3.94 -6.41 11.05
N HIS A 226 2.93 -7.19 11.41
CA HIS A 226 3.11 -8.38 12.24
C HIS A 226 4.13 -9.37 11.65
N PHE A 227 4.12 -9.58 10.33
CA PHE A 227 5.12 -10.41 9.65
C PHE A 227 6.54 -9.87 9.81
N VAL A 228 6.77 -8.57 9.62
CA VAL A 228 8.12 -7.98 9.77
C VAL A 228 8.60 -8.07 11.23
N LEU A 229 7.72 -7.80 12.20
CA LEU A 229 8.05 -7.93 13.62
C LEU A 229 8.33 -9.39 14.01
N ALA A 230 7.58 -10.34 13.44
CA ALA A 230 7.82 -11.77 13.62
C ALA A 230 9.19 -12.20 13.07
N VAL A 231 9.55 -11.73 11.87
CA VAL A 231 10.88 -11.98 11.28
C VAL A 231 11.98 -11.44 12.19
N ALA A 232 11.82 -10.22 12.69
CA ALA A 232 12.80 -9.61 13.60
C ALA A 232 12.94 -10.39 14.90
N THR A 233 11.81 -10.80 15.50
CA THR A 233 11.78 -11.60 16.73
C THR A 233 12.55 -12.90 16.54
N VAL A 234 12.23 -13.67 15.50
CA VAL A 234 12.90 -14.94 15.22
C VAL A 234 14.38 -14.73 14.91
N ARG A 235 14.75 -13.66 14.20
CA ARG A 235 16.16 -13.38 13.90
C ARG A 235 16.96 -13.05 15.17
N ILE A 236 16.38 -12.40 16.16
CA ILE A 236 17.05 -12.12 17.44
C ILE A 236 17.35 -13.44 18.17
N GLU A 237 16.42 -14.40 18.12
CA GLU A 237 16.56 -15.69 18.80
C GLU A 237 17.43 -16.69 18.02
N HIS A 238 17.40 -16.63 16.70
CA HIS A 238 18.02 -17.61 15.81
C HIS A 238 18.76 -16.93 14.65
N GLU A 239 20.03 -17.30 14.47
CA GLU A 239 20.83 -16.82 13.32
C GLU A 239 20.28 -17.30 11.98
N GLN A 240 19.69 -18.50 11.98
CA GLN A 240 19.08 -19.12 10.82
C GLN A 240 17.70 -19.66 11.19
N PHE A 241 16.72 -19.45 10.32
CA PHE A 241 15.34 -19.87 10.54
C PHE A 241 14.58 -20.19 9.24
N ASP A 242 13.51 -20.96 9.38
CA ASP A 242 12.59 -21.35 8.32
C ASP A 242 11.31 -20.48 8.33
N TRP A 243 10.66 -20.38 7.17
CA TRP A 243 9.36 -19.74 7.00
C TRP A 243 8.35 -20.09 8.08
N LYS A 244 8.23 -21.38 8.43
CA LYS A 244 7.24 -21.84 9.41
C LYS A 244 7.53 -21.35 10.84
N GLN A 245 8.79 -21.04 11.15
CA GLN A 245 9.20 -20.55 12.47
C GLN A 245 8.73 -19.11 12.71
N ILE A 246 8.66 -18.29 11.65
CA ILE A 246 8.23 -16.88 11.72
C ILE A 246 6.88 -16.75 12.44
N GLY A 247 5.85 -17.43 11.94
CA GLY A 247 4.51 -17.37 12.54
C GLY A 247 4.36 -18.20 13.82
N ALA A 248 5.13 -19.30 13.96
CA ALA A 248 5.06 -20.14 15.14
C ALA A 248 5.60 -19.44 16.39
N ALA A 249 6.77 -18.80 16.28
CA ALA A 249 7.39 -18.07 17.39
C ALA A 249 6.56 -16.83 17.78
N TYR A 250 6.05 -16.10 16.78
CA TYR A 250 5.36 -14.84 17.02
C TYR A 250 3.97 -14.99 17.66
N TYR A 251 3.18 -15.98 17.23
CA TYR A 251 1.83 -16.17 17.76
C TYR A 251 1.73 -17.21 18.89
N GLY A 252 2.72 -18.10 19.04
CA GLY A 252 2.78 -19.06 20.15
C GLY A 252 1.60 -20.04 20.26
N GLN A 253 0.77 -20.16 19.21
CA GLN A 253 -0.49 -20.91 19.22
C GLN A 253 -0.59 -21.91 18.05
N ILE A 254 -1.44 -22.93 18.22
CA ILE A 254 -1.75 -23.90 17.16
C ILE A 254 -2.26 -23.14 15.92
N GLY A 255 -1.62 -23.37 14.77
CA GLY A 255 -1.92 -22.68 13.52
C GLY A 255 -1.06 -21.44 13.24
N GLY A 256 -0.28 -20.93 14.21
CA GLY A 256 0.61 -19.79 14.04
C GLY A 256 1.62 -19.97 12.89
N SER A 257 2.14 -21.18 12.69
CA SER A 257 3.07 -21.52 11.60
C SER A 257 2.48 -21.35 10.20
N LYS A 258 1.16 -21.18 10.07
CA LYS A 258 0.43 -20.96 8.81
C LYS A 258 -0.15 -19.55 8.69
N ALA A 259 0.05 -18.69 9.70
CA ALA A 259 -0.58 -17.39 9.78
C ALA A 259 -0.34 -16.51 8.53
N PHE A 260 0.82 -16.68 7.90
CA PHE A 260 1.26 -15.90 6.74
C PHE A 260 1.19 -16.65 5.41
N ASP A 261 0.78 -17.93 5.38
CA ASP A 261 0.92 -18.80 4.18
C ASP A 261 0.21 -18.24 2.94
N MET A 262 -0.99 -17.68 3.12
CA MET A 262 -1.75 -17.07 2.02
C MET A 262 -1.03 -15.88 1.36
N GLU A 263 -0.18 -15.19 2.12
CA GLU A 263 0.48 -13.95 1.70
C GLU A 263 1.98 -14.14 1.47
N LYS A 264 2.47 -15.39 1.51
CA LYS A 264 3.90 -15.72 1.56
C LYS A 264 4.71 -15.00 0.49
N LYS A 265 4.31 -15.13 -0.78
CA LYS A 265 5.06 -14.57 -1.91
C LYS A 265 5.15 -13.04 -1.82
N ASP A 266 4.03 -12.39 -1.53
CA ASP A 266 3.93 -10.93 -1.52
C ASP A 266 4.65 -10.32 -0.32
N PHE A 267 4.58 -10.95 0.86
CA PHE A 267 5.25 -10.48 2.06
C PHE A 267 6.76 -10.64 1.98
N LEU A 268 7.25 -11.77 1.46
CA LEU A 268 8.68 -11.97 1.24
C LEU A 268 9.22 -10.98 0.22
N GLY A 269 8.54 -10.82 -0.92
CA GLY A 269 8.96 -9.88 -1.95
C GLY A 269 8.96 -8.42 -1.47
N LYS A 270 7.94 -8.02 -0.70
CA LYS A 270 7.86 -6.66 -0.13
C LYS A 270 8.98 -6.41 0.88
N LEU A 271 9.33 -7.40 1.72
CA LEU A 271 10.40 -7.27 2.69
C LEU A 271 11.78 -7.25 2.00
N GLU A 272 12.02 -8.06 0.97
CA GLU A 272 13.26 -7.99 0.17
C GLU A 272 13.44 -6.63 -0.49
N GLU A 273 12.34 -6.03 -0.98
CA GLU A 273 12.35 -4.68 -1.51
C GLU A 273 12.67 -3.65 -0.42
N ASP A 274 12.02 -3.74 0.75
CA ASP A 274 12.25 -2.81 1.86
C ASP A 274 13.69 -2.88 2.41
N LEU A 275 14.28 -4.08 2.42
CA LEU A 275 15.66 -4.30 2.89
C LEU A 275 16.70 -4.12 1.77
N GLY A 276 16.28 -4.13 0.51
CA GLY A 276 17.19 -4.10 -0.65
C GLY A 276 18.19 -5.27 -0.68
N MET A 277 17.84 -6.42 -0.11
CA MET A 277 18.68 -7.62 -0.06
C MET A 277 17.84 -8.90 0.05
N PRO A 278 18.34 -10.05 -0.41
CA PRO A 278 17.70 -11.34 -0.18
C PRO A 278 17.52 -11.65 1.31
N LEU A 279 16.44 -12.34 1.68
CA LEU A 279 16.14 -12.60 3.10
C LEU A 279 17.04 -13.64 3.76
N HIS A 280 17.78 -14.45 2.99
CA HIS A 280 18.75 -15.38 3.58
C HIS A 280 19.89 -14.64 4.32
N PHE A 281 20.17 -13.37 3.96
CA PHE A 281 21.14 -12.54 4.67
C PHE A 281 20.70 -12.09 6.06
N ILE A 282 19.41 -12.19 6.36
CA ILE A 282 18.86 -12.06 7.72
C ILE A 282 18.43 -13.41 8.27
N GLY A 283 19.02 -14.52 7.80
CA GLY A 283 18.81 -15.85 8.38
C GLY A 283 17.68 -16.68 7.79
N LEU A 284 16.88 -16.18 6.84
CA LEU A 284 15.79 -16.98 6.27
C LEU A 284 16.30 -18.04 5.27
N VAL A 285 16.47 -19.28 5.73
CA VAL A 285 17.07 -20.39 4.95
C VAL A 285 16.08 -21.07 4.00
N SER A 286 14.78 -21.00 4.32
CA SER A 286 13.70 -21.78 3.66
C SER A 286 13.49 -21.56 2.16
N LEU A 287 14.20 -20.62 1.54
CA LEU A 287 14.02 -20.30 0.12
C LEU A 287 14.91 -21.12 -0.81
N GLY A 288 16.04 -21.66 -0.34
CA GLY A 288 16.92 -22.55 -1.11
C GLY A 288 17.36 -22.03 -2.50
N ALA A 289 17.12 -20.76 -2.79
CA ALA A 289 17.27 -20.18 -4.11
C ALA A 289 18.54 -19.33 -4.13
N VAL A 290 19.57 -19.87 -4.76
CA VAL A 290 20.72 -19.08 -5.20
C VAL A 290 20.36 -18.51 -6.56
N THR A 291 20.35 -17.19 -6.68
CA THR A 291 19.96 -16.53 -7.92
C THR A 291 21.21 -16.28 -8.77
N PRO A 292 21.35 -16.91 -9.94
CA PRO A 292 22.46 -16.60 -10.84
C PRO A 292 22.25 -15.22 -11.46
N ILE A 293 23.33 -14.47 -11.62
CA ILE A 293 23.38 -13.22 -12.38
C ILE A 293 24.33 -13.46 -13.54
N LEU A 294 23.79 -13.46 -14.75
CA LEU A 294 24.55 -13.71 -15.98
C LEU A 294 25.15 -12.41 -16.51
N PHE A 295 26.41 -12.47 -16.93
CA PHE A 295 27.09 -11.32 -17.53
C PHE A 295 28.17 -11.75 -18.54
N ALA A 296 28.63 -10.83 -19.36
CA ALA A 296 29.76 -11.02 -20.27
C ALA A 296 30.60 -9.73 -20.34
N GLY A 297 31.91 -9.84 -20.14
CA GLY A 297 32.82 -8.70 -20.04
C GLY A 297 33.82 -8.90 -18.90
N GLU A 298 34.72 -7.93 -18.71
CA GLU A 298 35.67 -7.99 -17.60
C GLU A 298 35.01 -7.57 -16.29
N LEU A 299 35.20 -8.36 -15.25
CA LEU A 299 34.65 -8.05 -13.92
C LEU A 299 35.62 -8.59 -12.85
N ALA A 300 35.93 -7.78 -11.85
CA ALA A 300 36.79 -8.13 -10.73
C ALA A 300 36.03 -8.01 -9.41
N GLY A 301 36.23 -8.97 -8.51
CA GLY A 301 35.77 -8.92 -7.12
C GLY A 301 36.90 -8.52 -6.18
N SER A 302 36.58 -7.81 -5.09
CA SER A 302 37.55 -7.31 -4.12
C SER A 302 38.36 -8.40 -3.41
N SER A 303 37.92 -9.67 -3.47
CA SER A 303 38.62 -10.84 -2.92
C SER A 303 39.65 -11.47 -3.87
N GLY A 304 39.98 -10.81 -4.99
CA GLY A 304 40.90 -11.33 -6.01
C GLY A 304 40.25 -12.22 -7.07
N LEU A 305 38.92 -12.31 -7.08
CA LEU A 305 38.15 -12.98 -8.12
C LEU A 305 38.22 -12.15 -9.42
N TYR A 306 38.51 -12.79 -10.56
CA TYR A 306 38.57 -12.11 -11.86
C TYR A 306 37.89 -12.92 -12.95
N TYR A 307 36.98 -12.25 -13.67
CA TYR A 307 36.26 -12.77 -14.81
C TYR A 307 36.78 -12.08 -16.08
N PRO A 308 37.45 -12.81 -17.00
CA PRO A 308 38.00 -12.22 -18.22
C PRO A 308 36.92 -12.00 -19.29
N ALA A 309 37.11 -11.02 -20.16
CA ALA A 309 36.24 -10.81 -21.31
C ALA A 309 36.33 -11.95 -22.34
N GLY A 310 35.21 -12.17 -23.04
CA GLY A 310 35.09 -13.13 -24.14
C GLY A 310 34.39 -14.44 -23.79
N PHE A 311 33.90 -14.58 -22.56
CA PHE A 311 33.06 -15.69 -22.13
C PHE A 311 31.82 -15.17 -21.41
N MET A 312 30.79 -16.01 -21.39
CA MET A 312 29.63 -15.79 -20.56
C MET A 312 29.96 -16.32 -19.17
N HIS A 313 29.73 -15.47 -18.18
CA HIS A 313 29.96 -15.78 -16.78
C HIS A 313 28.64 -15.75 -16.02
N ALA A 314 28.64 -16.44 -14.88
CA ALA A 314 27.60 -16.33 -13.88
C ALA A 314 28.24 -16.02 -12.54
N THR A 315 27.71 -15.03 -11.83
CA THR A 315 27.91 -14.86 -10.39
C THR A 315 26.60 -15.19 -9.67
N THR A 316 26.61 -15.16 -8.35
CA THR A 316 25.41 -15.42 -7.55
C THR A 316 25.09 -14.22 -6.68
N ASP A 317 23.84 -14.09 -6.27
CA ASP A 317 23.45 -13.14 -5.23
C ASP A 317 24.28 -13.32 -3.96
N LEU A 318 24.57 -14.55 -3.53
CA LEU A 318 25.50 -14.81 -2.41
C LEU A 318 26.86 -14.11 -2.62
N THR A 319 27.52 -14.38 -3.74
CA THR A 319 28.84 -13.82 -4.05
C THR A 319 28.80 -12.29 -4.16
N VAL A 320 27.78 -11.74 -4.83
CA VAL A 320 27.60 -10.28 -5.02
C VAL A 320 27.45 -9.53 -3.70
N PHE A 321 26.90 -10.20 -2.70
CA PHE A 321 26.68 -9.61 -1.40
C PHE A 321 27.88 -9.78 -0.46
N GLU A 322 28.74 -10.77 -0.65
CA GLU A 322 29.95 -11.00 0.16
C GLU A 322 31.16 -10.13 -0.21
N MET A 323 31.21 -9.60 -1.43
CA MET A 323 32.34 -8.79 -1.90
C MET A 323 31.87 -7.62 -2.77
N GLU A 324 32.80 -6.70 -3.05
CA GLU A 324 32.53 -5.59 -3.94
C GLU A 324 33.06 -5.88 -5.34
N PHE A 325 32.34 -5.40 -6.35
CA PHE A 325 32.67 -5.63 -7.75
C PHE A 325 33.09 -4.35 -8.46
N SER A 326 34.05 -4.46 -9.37
CA SER A 326 34.50 -3.38 -10.25
C SER A 326 34.85 -3.92 -11.65
N THR A 327 34.95 -3.02 -12.62
CA THR A 327 35.27 -3.35 -14.01
C THR A 327 36.20 -2.30 -14.62
N PRO A 328 37.14 -2.69 -15.51
CA PRO A 328 37.88 -1.75 -16.34
C PRO A 328 37.08 -1.26 -17.56
N CYS A 329 35.90 -1.83 -17.81
CA CYS A 329 35.05 -1.48 -18.94
C CYS A 329 34.61 0.00 -18.89
N ARG A 330 34.38 0.57 -20.08
CA ARG A 330 33.91 1.95 -20.27
C ARG A 330 32.41 2.04 -20.52
N VAL A 331 31.84 0.96 -21.05
CA VAL A 331 30.44 0.88 -21.45
C VAL A 331 29.77 -0.26 -20.69
N ILE A 332 28.62 0.01 -20.08
CA ILE A 332 27.78 -1.02 -19.48
C ILE A 332 26.52 -1.19 -20.31
N TRP A 333 26.13 -2.43 -20.53
CA TRP A 333 24.86 -2.80 -21.13
C TRP A 333 24.00 -3.51 -20.07
N LEU A 334 22.82 -2.98 -19.80
CA LEU A 334 21.81 -3.62 -18.97
C LEU A 334 20.72 -4.14 -19.90
N VAL A 335 20.66 -5.45 -20.05
CA VAL A 335 19.79 -6.12 -21.03
C VAL A 335 18.81 -7.04 -20.33
N GLU A 336 17.53 -6.94 -20.67
CA GLU A 336 16.50 -7.83 -20.12
C GLU A 336 16.68 -9.27 -20.61
N ASN A 337 16.77 -9.45 -21.94
CA ASN A 337 16.75 -10.77 -22.54
C ASN A 337 18.15 -11.43 -22.60
N ARG A 338 18.20 -12.68 -22.10
CA ARG A 338 19.40 -13.53 -22.11
C ARG A 338 19.92 -13.85 -23.51
N ALA A 339 19.07 -13.95 -24.52
CA ALA A 339 19.46 -14.20 -25.90
C ALA A 339 20.38 -13.08 -26.42
N LEU A 340 20.11 -11.83 -26.04
CA LEU A 340 20.93 -10.69 -26.42
C LEU A 340 22.32 -10.75 -25.75
N LEU A 341 22.36 -11.03 -24.45
CA LEU A 341 23.61 -11.26 -23.72
C LEU A 341 24.44 -12.37 -24.37
N THR A 342 23.79 -13.49 -24.69
CA THR A 342 24.42 -14.63 -25.36
C THR A 342 24.98 -14.23 -26.71
N ARG A 343 24.20 -13.48 -27.50
CA ARG A 343 24.60 -13.04 -28.84
C ARG A 343 25.79 -12.09 -28.81
N MET A 344 25.83 -11.15 -27.86
CA MET A 344 26.96 -10.23 -27.64
C MET A 344 28.19 -10.97 -27.14
N CYS A 345 28.03 -12.01 -26.31
CA CYS A 345 29.13 -12.84 -25.83
C CYS A 345 29.82 -13.61 -26.95
N VAL A 346 29.07 -14.15 -27.92
CA VAL A 346 29.64 -14.87 -29.07
C VAL A 346 30.58 -13.97 -29.88
N ASP A 347 30.34 -12.66 -29.89
CA ASP A 347 31.25 -11.68 -30.49
C ASP A 347 32.25 -11.16 -29.45
N SER A 348 33.16 -12.03 -29.00
CA SER A 348 34.16 -11.69 -27.98
C SER A 348 35.05 -10.51 -28.39
N PHE A 349 35.24 -10.30 -29.70
CA PHE A 349 35.99 -9.17 -30.22
C PHE A 349 35.25 -7.85 -29.98
N PHE A 350 33.93 -7.81 -30.18
CA PHE A 350 33.12 -6.64 -29.84
C PHE A 350 33.26 -6.24 -28.37
N LEU A 351 33.12 -7.17 -27.42
CA LEU A 351 33.20 -6.84 -26.00
C LEU A 351 34.55 -6.23 -25.61
N ARG A 352 35.65 -6.81 -26.10
CA ARG A 352 37.01 -6.30 -25.85
C ARG A 352 37.27 -4.98 -26.55
N SER A 353 36.93 -4.87 -27.83
CA SER A 353 37.21 -3.68 -28.64
C SER A 353 36.38 -2.47 -28.21
N SER A 354 35.16 -2.69 -27.72
CA SER A 354 34.29 -1.63 -27.20
C SER A 354 34.48 -1.34 -25.71
N GLY A 355 35.23 -2.18 -24.99
CA GLY A 355 35.32 -2.10 -23.53
C GLY A 355 33.96 -2.23 -22.86
N SER A 356 33.14 -3.19 -23.30
CA SER A 356 31.76 -3.38 -22.82
C SER A 356 31.64 -4.48 -21.77
N LEU A 357 30.88 -4.19 -20.72
CA LEU A 357 30.35 -5.17 -19.77
C LEU A 357 28.84 -5.28 -19.99
N VAL A 358 28.34 -6.47 -20.28
CA VAL A 358 26.92 -6.76 -20.50
C VAL A 358 26.39 -7.54 -19.29
N ILE A 359 25.37 -7.03 -18.61
CA ILE A 359 24.71 -7.65 -17.47
C ILE A 359 23.27 -7.99 -17.86
N GLY A 360 22.90 -9.26 -17.69
CA GLY A 360 21.54 -9.73 -17.91
C GLY A 360 20.68 -9.45 -16.69
N LEU A 361 19.51 -8.83 -16.89
CA LEU A 361 18.52 -8.58 -15.83
C LEU A 361 17.58 -9.78 -15.63
N ASP A 362 17.44 -10.64 -16.65
CA ASP A 362 16.66 -11.89 -16.64
C ASP A 362 15.24 -11.69 -16.10
N GLY A 363 14.58 -10.62 -16.59
CA GLY A 363 13.28 -10.14 -16.12
C GLY A 363 13.39 -9.15 -14.95
N GLN A 364 12.72 -9.44 -13.82
CA GLN A 364 12.65 -8.51 -12.68
C GLN A 364 14.01 -8.29 -12.01
N ILE A 365 14.40 -7.02 -11.83
CA ILE A 365 15.64 -6.61 -11.15
C ILE A 365 15.59 -6.95 -9.65
N ARG A 366 16.15 -8.12 -9.32
CA ARG A 366 16.33 -8.58 -7.95
C ARG A 366 17.44 -7.81 -7.22
N SER A 367 17.45 -7.92 -5.91
CA SER A 367 18.44 -7.28 -5.02
C SER A 367 19.90 -7.59 -5.37
N GLY A 368 20.20 -8.82 -5.80
CA GLY A 368 21.54 -9.19 -6.31
C GLY A 368 21.96 -8.35 -7.52
N HIS A 369 21.10 -8.22 -8.53
CA HIS A 369 21.36 -7.36 -9.69
C HIS A 369 21.57 -5.90 -9.25
N ARG A 370 20.73 -5.39 -8.34
CA ARG A 370 20.83 -4.01 -7.83
C ARG A 370 22.19 -3.76 -7.19
N LYS A 371 22.62 -4.65 -6.29
CA LYS A 371 23.91 -4.51 -5.62
C LYS A 371 25.07 -4.62 -6.60
N LEU A 372 25.07 -5.61 -7.51
CA LEU A 372 26.14 -5.76 -8.50
C LEU A 372 26.28 -4.49 -9.36
N ILE A 373 25.17 -3.96 -9.87
CA ILE A 373 25.16 -2.74 -10.67
C ILE A 373 25.66 -1.55 -9.85
N GLN A 374 25.21 -1.40 -8.60
CA GLN A 374 25.66 -0.32 -7.71
C GLN A 374 27.16 -0.39 -7.41
N ASP A 375 27.67 -1.56 -7.09
CA ASP A 375 29.10 -1.76 -6.82
C ASP A 375 29.93 -1.43 -8.06
N VAL A 376 29.57 -2.00 -9.21
CA VAL A 376 30.27 -1.75 -10.47
C VAL A 376 30.27 -0.27 -10.82
N MET A 377 29.11 0.40 -10.73
CA MET A 377 28.98 1.84 -11.02
C MET A 377 29.72 2.72 -10.00
N GLY A 378 29.78 2.32 -8.73
CA GLY A 378 30.44 3.08 -7.66
C GLY A 378 31.96 2.91 -7.64
N ASN A 379 32.46 1.72 -7.97
CA ASN A 379 33.85 1.33 -7.82
C ASN A 379 34.66 1.39 -9.12
N SER A 380 34.02 1.72 -10.25
CA SER A 380 34.67 1.70 -11.57
C SER A 380 34.68 3.09 -12.23
N PRO A 381 35.74 3.89 -12.01
CA PRO A 381 35.82 5.25 -12.56
C PRO A 381 35.98 5.29 -14.09
N SER A 382 36.26 4.15 -14.72
CA SER A 382 36.38 4.02 -16.18
C SER A 382 35.05 4.10 -16.91
N ILE A 383 33.92 3.89 -16.24
CA ILE A 383 32.60 3.86 -16.86
C ILE A 383 32.22 5.26 -17.32
N THR A 384 31.97 5.40 -18.62
CA THR A 384 31.54 6.65 -19.25
C THR A 384 30.10 6.60 -19.73
N GLN A 385 29.56 5.40 -19.97
CA GLN A 385 28.23 5.22 -20.55
C GLN A 385 27.53 3.95 -20.07
N VAL A 386 26.20 4.03 -19.90
CA VAL A 386 25.30 2.89 -19.71
C VAL A 386 24.27 2.87 -20.83
N LEU A 387 24.06 1.71 -21.45
CA LEU A 387 22.96 1.45 -22.36
C LEU A 387 21.97 0.51 -21.68
N VAL A 388 20.69 0.87 -21.69
CA VAL A 388 19.61 0.07 -21.13
C VAL A 388 18.70 -0.39 -22.26
N TRP A 389 18.46 -1.70 -22.34
CA TRP A 389 17.58 -2.27 -23.34
C TRP A 389 16.66 -3.28 -22.67
N CYS A 390 15.36 -3.02 -22.71
CA CYS A 390 14.30 -3.90 -22.22
C CYS A 390 13.35 -4.26 -23.37
N ASP A 391 12.48 -5.25 -23.17
CA ASP A 391 11.40 -5.58 -24.09
C ASP A 391 10.40 -4.42 -24.19
N THR A 392 9.62 -4.39 -25.28
CA THR A 392 8.69 -3.29 -25.57
C THR A 392 7.28 -3.49 -25.00
N ASP A 393 7.13 -4.39 -24.04
CA ASP A 393 5.89 -4.67 -23.34
C ASP A 393 5.76 -3.85 -22.05
N HIS A 394 4.65 -4.06 -21.33
CA HIS A 394 4.43 -3.38 -20.05
C HIS A 394 5.47 -3.79 -18.99
N SER A 395 5.92 -5.04 -19.02
CA SER A 395 6.89 -5.59 -18.07
C SER A 395 8.27 -4.95 -18.24
N GLY A 396 8.76 -4.86 -19.49
CA GLY A 396 10.00 -4.20 -19.86
C GLY A 396 9.98 -2.71 -19.50
N GLY A 397 8.84 -2.03 -19.65
CA GLY A 397 8.65 -0.67 -19.17
C GLY A 397 8.84 -0.51 -17.65
N VAL A 398 8.30 -1.44 -16.87
CA VAL A 398 8.47 -1.46 -15.40
C VAL A 398 9.92 -1.75 -15.02
N ILE A 399 10.59 -2.67 -15.73
CA ILE A 399 12.00 -2.98 -15.51
C ILE A 399 12.86 -1.76 -15.82
N ALA A 400 12.66 -1.11 -16.96
CA ALA A 400 13.38 0.11 -17.34
C ALA A 400 13.21 1.23 -16.32
N ALA A 401 11.99 1.41 -15.78
CA ALA A 401 11.73 2.38 -14.72
C ALA A 401 12.50 2.06 -13.42
N HIS A 402 12.60 0.77 -13.05
CA HIS A 402 13.45 0.35 -11.93
C HIS A 402 14.94 0.58 -12.19
N VAL A 403 15.43 0.33 -13.42
CA VAL A 403 16.81 0.67 -13.80
C VAL A 403 17.06 2.16 -13.67
N ARG A 404 16.11 3.00 -14.09
CA ARG A 404 16.23 4.47 -14.01
C ARG A 404 16.48 4.93 -12.58
N GLU A 405 15.66 4.46 -11.64
CA GLU A 405 15.84 4.80 -10.22
C GLU A 405 17.16 4.25 -9.66
N LEU A 406 17.59 3.07 -10.11
CA LEU A 406 18.88 2.49 -9.72
C LEU A 406 20.07 3.32 -10.20
N LEU A 407 20.01 3.88 -11.41
CA LEU A 407 21.08 4.68 -12.02
C LEU A 407 21.08 6.15 -11.59
N ARG A 408 19.98 6.63 -10.99
CA ARG A 408 19.79 8.03 -10.58
C ARG A 408 20.96 8.64 -9.75
N PRO A 409 21.65 7.91 -8.85
CA PRO A 409 22.80 8.44 -8.12
C PRO A 409 24.03 8.72 -9.00
N PHE A 410 24.12 8.16 -10.20
CA PHE A 410 25.30 8.19 -11.08
C PHE A 410 25.13 9.18 -12.25
N GLN A 411 24.79 10.43 -11.95
CA GLN A 411 24.42 11.45 -12.94
C GLN A 411 25.54 11.84 -13.90
N GLN A 412 26.79 11.58 -13.52
CA GLN A 412 27.98 11.84 -14.34
C GLN A 412 28.13 10.87 -15.53
N VAL A 413 27.38 9.75 -15.53
CA VAL A 413 27.47 8.73 -16.58
C VAL A 413 26.37 8.95 -17.62
N LYS A 414 26.73 8.93 -18.92
CA LYS A 414 25.75 9.05 -20.01
C LYS A 414 24.86 7.81 -20.03
N VAL A 415 23.56 7.96 -19.82
CA VAL A 415 22.59 6.85 -19.94
C VAL A 415 21.86 6.96 -21.27
N LYS A 416 21.84 5.87 -22.05
CA LYS A 416 21.05 5.75 -23.27
C LYS A 416 20.03 4.62 -23.12
N TRP A 417 18.81 4.88 -23.59
CA TRP A 417 17.72 3.92 -23.57
C TRP A 417 17.46 3.44 -24.99
N LEU A 418 17.45 2.12 -25.16
CA LEU A 418 17.21 1.46 -26.43
C LEU A 418 15.78 0.92 -26.45
N LEU A 419 15.04 1.24 -27.52
CA LEU A 419 13.69 0.76 -27.75
C LEU A 419 13.61 0.14 -29.14
N SER A 420 13.16 -1.11 -29.25
CA SER A 420 12.88 -1.74 -30.54
C SER A 420 11.62 -1.13 -31.13
N GLU A 421 11.72 -0.41 -32.25
CA GLU A 421 10.59 0.27 -32.87
C GLU A 421 9.95 -0.62 -33.97
N PRO A 422 8.73 -1.15 -33.75
CA PRO A 422 8.09 -2.08 -34.69
C PRO A 422 7.75 -1.45 -36.03
N MET A 423 7.41 -0.16 -36.04
CA MET A 423 7.02 0.60 -37.22
C MET A 423 8.16 0.70 -38.25
N ASN A 424 9.37 0.98 -37.76
CA ASN A 424 10.52 1.27 -38.60
C ASN A 424 11.49 0.09 -38.71
N ARG A 425 11.25 -1.00 -37.95
CA ARG A 425 12.18 -2.15 -37.88
C ARG A 425 13.60 -1.71 -37.54
N GLN A 426 13.70 -0.82 -36.57
CA GLN A 426 14.94 -0.22 -36.10
C GLN A 426 14.94 -0.13 -34.58
N VAL A 427 16.10 0.11 -33.98
CA VAL A 427 16.21 0.39 -32.54
C VAL A 427 16.42 1.88 -32.37
N GLY A 428 15.45 2.56 -31.76
CA GLY A 428 15.56 3.95 -31.35
C GLY A 428 16.52 4.09 -30.18
N THR A 429 17.37 5.12 -30.21
CA THR A 429 18.31 5.44 -29.14
C THR A 429 17.94 6.78 -28.51
N TYR A 430 17.59 6.76 -27.23
CA TYR A 430 17.07 7.91 -26.50
C TYR A 430 18.04 8.32 -25.40
N SER A 431 18.40 9.61 -25.34
CA SER A 431 19.37 10.13 -24.37
C SER A 431 18.73 10.61 -23.05
N THR A 432 17.40 10.74 -23.01
CA THR A 432 16.65 11.09 -21.79
C THR A 432 15.55 10.08 -21.54
N TRP A 433 15.19 9.92 -20.26
CA TRP A 433 14.12 9.03 -19.84
C TRP A 433 12.78 9.47 -20.43
N GLU A 434 12.50 10.77 -20.43
CA GLU A 434 11.20 11.32 -20.86
C GLU A 434 10.93 11.02 -22.35
N GLN A 435 11.97 11.06 -23.18
CA GLN A 435 11.84 10.70 -24.60
C GLN A 435 11.58 9.20 -24.76
N TYR A 436 12.30 8.36 -24.02
CA TYR A 436 12.11 6.91 -24.03
C TYR A 436 10.72 6.50 -23.54
N GLU A 437 10.25 7.07 -22.43
CA GLU A 437 8.95 6.78 -21.85
C GLU A 437 7.82 7.18 -22.80
N GLN A 438 7.91 8.35 -23.44
CA GLN A 438 6.94 8.77 -24.46
C GLN A 438 6.90 7.81 -25.65
N ALA A 439 8.07 7.40 -26.16
CA ALA A 439 8.17 6.46 -27.27
C ALA A 439 7.60 5.07 -26.90
N LEU A 440 7.92 4.58 -25.70
CA LEU A 440 7.38 3.31 -25.19
C LEU A 440 5.86 3.37 -25.05
N GLN A 441 5.30 4.45 -24.49
CA GLN A 441 3.85 4.61 -24.38
C GLN A 441 3.17 4.63 -25.75
N GLN A 442 3.80 5.24 -26.75
CA GLN A 442 3.28 5.22 -28.11
C GLN A 442 3.24 3.79 -28.68
N VAL A 443 4.32 3.02 -28.52
CA VAL A 443 4.36 1.61 -28.97
C VAL A 443 3.30 0.76 -28.26
N LEU A 444 3.12 0.96 -26.95
CA LEU A 444 2.10 0.26 -26.16
C LEU A 444 0.67 0.60 -26.61
N LEU A 445 0.40 1.86 -26.96
CA LEU A 445 -0.91 2.31 -27.47
C LEU A 445 -1.22 1.76 -28.86
N GLU A 446 -0.21 1.63 -29.72
CA GLU A 446 -0.35 1.07 -31.07
C GLU A 446 -0.52 -0.45 -31.08
N GLY A 447 -0.26 -1.13 -29.95
CA GLY A 447 -0.53 -2.56 -29.75
C GLY A 447 0.38 -3.51 -30.53
N ARG A 448 1.47 -3.00 -31.12
CA ARG A 448 2.47 -3.80 -31.82
C ARG A 448 3.67 -3.99 -30.91
N LEU A 449 3.61 -4.99 -30.04
CA LEU A 449 4.72 -5.34 -29.16
C LEU A 449 5.78 -6.10 -29.96
N MET A 450 7.05 -5.85 -29.67
CA MET A 450 8.20 -6.58 -30.19
C MET A 450 9.10 -7.07 -29.05
N GLU A 451 9.50 -8.33 -29.14
CA GLU A 451 10.54 -8.89 -28.28
C GLU A 451 11.93 -8.44 -28.76
N GLN A 452 12.89 -8.31 -27.85
CA GLN A 452 14.29 -7.99 -28.20
C GLN A 452 14.91 -8.94 -29.23
N GLU A 453 14.49 -10.22 -29.21
CA GLU A 453 14.98 -11.27 -30.11
C GLU A 453 14.67 -11.00 -31.58
N GLU A 454 13.63 -10.21 -31.87
CA GLU A 454 13.29 -9.84 -33.25
C GLU A 454 14.32 -8.87 -33.87
N PHE A 455 15.10 -8.16 -33.04
CA PHE A 455 16.09 -7.15 -33.45
C PHE A 455 17.42 -7.24 -32.69
N LEU A 456 18.04 -8.42 -32.66
CA LEU A 456 19.33 -8.63 -31.96
C LEU A 456 20.51 -7.81 -32.52
N GLY A 457 20.49 -7.46 -33.81
CA GLY A 457 21.57 -6.71 -34.46
C GLY A 457 22.90 -7.47 -34.58
N GLY A 458 24.01 -6.72 -34.58
CA GLY A 458 25.37 -7.26 -34.64
C GLY A 458 26.42 -6.20 -34.26
N ALA A 459 27.68 -6.59 -34.11
CA ALA A 459 28.74 -5.74 -33.55
C ALA A 459 28.85 -4.34 -34.15
N GLU A 460 28.75 -4.21 -35.47
CA GLU A 460 28.81 -2.90 -36.13
C GLU A 460 27.63 -2.00 -35.77
N LEU A 461 26.43 -2.56 -35.66
CA LEU A 461 25.24 -1.82 -35.23
C LEU A 461 25.33 -1.44 -33.75
N TRP A 462 25.80 -2.34 -32.88
CA TRP A 462 25.95 -2.02 -31.46
C TRP A 462 26.97 -0.90 -31.24
N LYS A 463 28.04 -0.86 -32.03
CA LYS A 463 29.02 0.26 -32.01
C LYS A 463 28.38 1.59 -32.40
N THR A 464 27.40 1.62 -33.31
CA THR A 464 26.72 2.89 -33.65
C THR A 464 25.91 3.41 -32.46
N TRP A 465 25.25 2.54 -31.71
CA TRP A 465 24.51 2.91 -30.49
C TRP A 465 25.43 3.37 -29.35
N ILE A 466 26.65 2.81 -29.28
CA ILE A 466 27.68 3.33 -28.36
C ILE A 466 28.09 4.75 -28.78
N ASN A 467 28.40 4.97 -30.06
CA ASN A 467 29.05 6.19 -30.53
C ASN A 467 28.11 7.39 -30.77
N GLY A 468 26.84 7.16 -31.13
CA GLY A 468 25.83 8.23 -31.28
C GLY A 468 25.09 8.45 -29.97
#